data_AF-A0A8E2H5F6-F1
#
_entry.id   AF-A0A8E2H5F6-F1
#
_cell.length_a   1.000
_cell.length_b   1.000
_cell.length_c   1.000
_cell.angle_alpha   90.00
_cell.angle_beta   90.00
_cell.angle_gamma   90.00
#
_symmetry.space_group_name_H-M   'P 1'
#
loop_
_entity.id
_entity.type
_entity.pdbx_description
1 polymer ?
#
loop_
_entity_poly.entity_id
_entity_poly.type
_entity_poly.pdbx_seq_one_letter_code
_entity_poly.pdbx_strand_id
1 'polypeptide(L)'
;MFFDVTRVGGLMTLRVAVSAVAYLAEAPDGCALRLIGGETIRVNEDPAEIERRMVETQLPAQAEFVGGAPIEPLSLQSGRIHHNSKGRRSR
;
A
#
# COMPACT_ATOMS: atom_id res chain seq x y z
N MET A 1 11.46 4.15 -2.89
CA MET A 1 10.13 4.77 -3.07
C MET A 1 10.32 6.28 -3.19
N PHE A 2 9.63 6.91 -4.13
CA PHE A 2 9.75 8.33 -4.43
C PHE A 2 8.37 8.94 -4.53
N PHE A 3 8.23 10.20 -4.13
CA PHE A 3 7.02 10.99 -4.27
C PHE A 3 7.36 12.34 -4.89
N ASP A 4 6.37 12.92 -5.56
CA ASP A 4 6.54 14.21 -6.23
C ASP A 4 6.02 15.33 -5.31
N VAL A 5 6.77 16.43 -5.28
CA VAL A 5 6.43 17.68 -4.57
C VAL A 5 6.67 18.87 -5.47
N THR A 6 6.04 19.99 -5.15
CA THR A 6 6.12 21.21 -5.94
C THR A 6 6.97 22.23 -5.20
N ARG A 7 8.12 22.60 -5.76
CA ARG A 7 8.98 23.62 -5.14
C ARG A 7 8.22 24.94 -4.98
N VAL A 8 8.49 25.66 -3.89
CA VAL A 8 7.92 27.00 -3.67
C VAL A 8 8.14 27.89 -4.90
N GLY A 9 7.06 28.57 -5.30
CA GLY A 9 6.96 29.31 -6.56
C GLY A 9 6.26 28.54 -7.68
N GLY A 10 6.00 27.23 -7.52
CA GLY A 10 5.14 26.45 -8.42
C GLY A 10 5.75 26.09 -9.77
N LEU A 11 7.02 26.44 -10.02
CA LEU A 11 7.64 26.32 -11.35
C LEU A 11 8.31 24.97 -11.60
N MET A 12 8.52 24.16 -10.56
CA MET A 12 9.29 22.92 -10.65
C MET A 12 8.70 21.83 -9.77
N THR A 13 8.50 20.66 -10.36
CA THR A 13 8.23 19.42 -9.65
C THR A 13 9.54 18.75 -9.28
N LEU A 14 9.68 18.35 -8.03
CA LEU A 14 10.82 17.62 -7.50
C LEU A 14 10.39 16.21 -7.17
N ARG A 15 11.20 15.23 -7.59
CA ARG A 15 11.01 13.83 -7.23
C ARG A 15 11.92 13.49 -6.07
N VAL A 16 11.34 13.28 -4.89
CA VAL A 16 12.08 13.13 -3.63
C VAL A 16 11.99 11.68 -3.16
N ALA A 17 13.11 11.11 -2.74
CA ALA A 17 13.11 9.80 -2.11
C ALA A 17 12.50 9.91 -0.71
N VAL A 18 11.54 9.04 -0.37
CA VAL A 18 10.95 8.99 0.98
C VAL A 18 12.03 8.85 2.05
N SER A 19 13.03 8.00 1.80
CA SER A 19 14.16 7.76 2.70
C SER A 19 15.15 8.92 2.83
N ALA A 20 15.05 9.96 2.01
CA ALA A 20 15.92 11.13 2.12
C ALA A 20 15.36 12.18 3.08
N VAL A 21 14.07 12.08 3.46
CA VAL A 21 13.40 13.03 4.35
C VAL A 21 13.72 12.70 5.80
N ALA A 22 14.32 13.64 6.53
CA ALA A 22 14.59 13.50 7.96
C ALA A 22 13.38 13.92 8.80
N TYR A 23 12.80 15.08 8.51
CA TYR A 23 11.58 15.58 9.14
C TYR A 23 10.97 16.72 8.32
N LEU A 24 9.71 17.04 8.62
CA LEU A 24 8.95 18.14 8.02
C LEU A 24 8.84 19.28 9.03
N ALA A 25 8.82 20.52 8.53
CA ALA A 25 8.53 21.69 9.33
C ALA A 25 7.49 22.57 8.64
N GLU A 26 6.61 23.18 9.43
CA GLU A 26 5.63 24.14 8.94
C GLU A 26 6.30 25.39 8.36
N ALA A 27 5.62 25.98 7.39
CA ALA A 27 6.11 27.07 6.59
C ALA A 27 4.93 27.95 6.16
N PRO A 28 5.08 29.29 6.07
CA PRO A 28 3.96 30.18 5.73
C PRO A 28 3.16 29.81 4.47
N ASP A 29 3.82 29.20 3.48
CA ASP A 29 3.23 28.89 2.17
C ASP A 29 3.37 27.40 1.81
N GLY A 30 3.40 26.50 2.82
CA GLY A 30 3.48 25.06 2.59
C GLY A 30 4.35 24.35 3.63
N CYS A 31 5.41 23.69 3.17
CA CYS A 31 6.28 22.87 4.02
C CYS A 31 7.77 23.10 3.73
N ALA A 32 8.60 22.98 4.76
CA ALA A 32 10.05 22.82 4.62
C ALA A 32 10.42 21.34 4.84
N LEU A 33 10.88 20.67 3.77
CA LEU A 33 11.45 19.34 3.85
C LEU A 33 12.91 19.45 4.29
N ARG A 34 13.24 18.86 5.44
CA ARG A 34 14.62 18.73 5.91
C ARG A 34 15.14 17.38 5.48
N LEU A 35 16.17 17.38 4.64
CA LEU A 35 16.78 16.16 4.12
C LEU A 35 17.89 15.67 5.05
N ILE A 36 18.15 14.36 5.06
CA ILE A 36 19.21 13.73 5.86
C ILE A 36 20.59 14.33 5.53
N GLY A 37 20.81 14.80 4.30
CA GLY A 37 22.03 15.50 3.88
C GLY A 37 22.19 16.93 4.41
N GLY A 38 21.25 17.42 5.22
CA GLY A 38 21.26 18.78 5.79
C GLY A 38 20.62 19.85 4.91
N GLU A 39 20.29 19.52 3.66
CA GLU A 39 19.58 20.40 2.74
C GLU A 39 18.13 20.65 3.19
N THR A 40 17.62 21.85 2.89
CA THR A 40 16.23 22.22 3.14
C THR A 40 15.57 22.65 1.85
N ILE A 41 14.45 22.01 1.53
CA ILE A 41 13.67 22.32 0.34
C ILE A 41 12.32 22.87 0.79
N ARG A 42 11.97 24.06 0.28
CA ARG A 42 10.65 24.65 0.47
C ARG A 42 9.72 24.19 -0.64
N VAL A 43 8.56 23.65 -0.26
CA VAL A 43 7.52 23.19 -1.19
C VAL A 43 6.16 23.79 -0.86
N ASN A 44 5.25 23.76 -1.84
CA ASN A 44 3.90 24.32 -1.72
C ASN A 44 2.94 23.41 -0.94
N GLU A 45 3.19 22.10 -0.95
CA GLU A 45 2.39 21.15 -0.19
C GLU A 45 2.53 21.40 1.31
N ASP A 46 1.43 21.24 2.04
CA ASP A 46 1.47 21.26 3.50
C ASP A 46 2.08 19.96 4.07
N PRO A 47 2.55 19.96 5.33
CA PRO A 47 3.17 18.79 5.92
C PRO A 47 2.29 17.52 5.92
N ALA A 48 0.99 17.66 6.17
CA ALA A 48 0.06 16.53 6.26
C ALA A 48 -0.17 15.88 4.89
N GLU A 49 -0.23 16.69 3.82
CA GLU A 49 -0.28 16.20 2.46
C GLU A 49 0.98 15.39 2.10
N ILE A 50 2.17 15.88 2.48
CA ILE A 50 3.43 15.16 2.24
C ILE A 50 3.45 13.83 2.99
N GLU A 51 3.07 13.81 4.27
CA GLU A 51 3.00 12.58 5.06
C GLU A 51 2.05 11.56 4.43
N ARG A 52 0.86 12.00 3.99
CA ARG A 52 -0.10 11.13 3.29
C ARG A 52 0.52 10.52 2.03
N ARG A 53 1.15 11.33 1.18
CA ARG A 53 1.81 10.85 -0.05
C ARG A 53 2.96 9.87 0.25
N MET A 54 3.73 10.12 1.31
CA MET A 54 4.81 9.21 1.73
C MET A 54 4.28 7.83 2.15
N VAL A 55 3.11 7.78 2.81
CA VAL A 55 2.44 6.52 3.19
C VAL A 55 1.82 5.82 1.98
N GLU A 56 1.11 6.56 1.12
CA GLU A 56 0.51 6.02 -0.11
C GLU A 56 1.56 5.37 -1.03
N THR A 57 2.75 5.98 -1.12
CA THR A 57 3.87 5.44 -1.91
C THR A 57 4.46 4.15 -1.31
N GLN A 58 4.23 3.88 -0.02
CA GLN A 58 4.72 2.68 0.67
C GLN A 58 3.76 1.49 0.57
N LEU A 59 2.49 1.73 0.26
CA LEU A 59 1.54 0.67 0.04
C LEU A 59 1.85 0.00 -1.31
N PRO A 60 1.96 -1.34 -1.39
CA PRO A 60 2.02 -2.01 -2.67
C PRO A 60 0.78 -1.58 -3.45
N ALA A 61 0.97 -1.07 -4.68
CA ALA A 61 -0.13 -0.80 -5.59
C ALA A 61 -1.00 -2.06 -5.58
N GLN A 62 -2.22 -1.95 -5.03
CA GLN A 62 -3.13 -3.08 -5.07
C GLN A 62 -3.32 -3.37 -6.55
N ALA A 63 -2.76 -4.48 -7.01
CA ALA A 63 -2.96 -4.95 -8.35
C ALA A 63 -4.47 -4.97 -8.55
N GLU A 64 -4.95 -4.12 -9.46
CA GLU A 64 -6.33 -4.15 -9.90
C GLU A 64 -6.67 -5.61 -10.19
N PHE A 65 -7.73 -6.10 -9.56
CA PHE A 65 -8.23 -7.44 -9.79
C PHE A 65 -8.78 -7.49 -11.22
N VAL A 66 -7.89 -7.69 -12.20
CA VAL A 66 -8.28 -7.88 -13.60
C VAL A 66 -8.71 -9.34 -13.75
N GLY A 67 -10.01 -9.56 -13.57
CA GLY A 67 -10.74 -10.68 -14.17
C GLY A 67 -10.26 -12.09 -13.86
N GLY A 68 -10.63 -12.62 -12.69
CA GLY A 68 -10.67 -14.06 -12.43
C GLY A 68 -12.06 -14.44 -11.95
N ALA A 69 -12.68 -15.42 -12.62
CA ALA A 69 -14.07 -15.88 -12.47
C ALA A 69 -14.63 -15.96 -11.03
N PRO A 70 -15.96 -15.86 -10.84
CA PRO A 70 -16.57 -16.04 -9.52
C PRO A 70 -16.12 -17.37 -8.92
N ILE A 71 -15.58 -17.31 -7.70
CA ILE A 71 -15.26 -18.49 -6.90
C ILE A 71 -16.61 -19.10 -6.52
N GLU A 72 -17.05 -20.12 -7.26
CA GLU A 72 -18.18 -20.92 -6.80
C GLU A 72 -17.79 -21.55 -5.45
N PRO A 73 -18.65 -21.45 -4.42
CA PRO A 73 -18.36 -22.10 -3.15
C PRO A 73 -18.24 -23.60 -3.39
N LEU A 74 -17.09 -24.16 -3.00
CA LEU A 74 -16.85 -25.59 -2.93
C LEU A 74 -18.06 -26.25 -2.25
N SER A 75 -18.89 -26.89 -3.06
CA SER A 75 -19.96 -27.73 -2.56
C SER A 75 -19.30 -28.78 -1.68
N LEU A 76 -19.57 -28.73 -0.38
CA LEU A 76 -19.21 -29.77 0.58
C LEU A 76 -19.74 -31.09 0.02
N GLN A 77 -18.87 -31.86 -0.63
CA GLN A 77 -19.14 -33.26 -0.91
C GLN A 77 -19.13 -33.95 0.45
N SER A 78 -20.31 -33.94 1.09
CA SER A 78 -20.61 -34.78 2.24
C SER A 78 -20.20 -36.19 1.88
N GLY A 79 -19.12 -36.64 2.52
CA GLY A 79 -18.57 -37.98 2.38
C GLY A 79 -19.69 -38.98 2.59
N ARG A 80 -20.13 -39.60 1.50
CA ARG A 80 -21.04 -40.75 1.56
C ARG A 80 -20.18 -41.92 1.99
N ILE A 81 -20.14 -42.16 3.30
CA ILE A 81 -19.53 -43.34 3.91
C ILE A 81 -20.18 -44.57 3.27
N HIS A 82 -19.42 -45.30 2.46
CA HIS A 82 -19.81 -46.62 2.00
C HIS A 82 -19.78 -47.58 3.20
N HIS A 83 -20.96 -47.84 3.78
CA HIS A 83 -21.15 -48.99 4.65
C HIS A 83 -20.98 -50.27 3.82
N ASN A 84 -19.79 -50.89 3.90
CA ASN A 84 -19.55 -52.23 3.37
C ASN A 84 -19.92 -53.25 4.46
N SER A 85 -21.16 -53.69 4.49
CA SER A 85 -21.62 -54.80 5.33
C SER A 85 -21.25 -56.14 4.68
N LYS A 86 -20.06 -56.66 5.00
CA LYS A 86 -19.69 -58.06 4.72
C LYS A 86 -19.13 -58.76 5.96
N GLY A 87 -19.76 -59.89 6.30
CA GLY A 87 -19.27 -60.93 7.24
C GLY A 87 -20.17 -61.08 8.46
N ARG A 88 -21.15 -61.99 8.54
CA ARG A 88 -21.08 -63.46 8.53
C ARG A 88 -20.17 -64.04 9.63
N ARG A 89 -20.76 -64.43 10.77
CA ARG A 89 -20.69 -65.78 11.39
C ARG A 89 -21.30 -65.77 12.81
N SER A 90 -22.31 -66.61 13.03
CA SER A 90 -22.49 -67.36 14.27
C SER A 90 -22.90 -68.76 13.85
N ARG A 91 -22.09 -69.74 14.22
CA ARG A 91 -22.58 -71.10 14.49
C ARG A 91 -23.14 -71.12 15.91
#